data_AF-A0A345T209-F1
#
_entry.id   AF-A0A345T209-F1
#
_cell.length_a   1.000
_cell.length_b   1.000
_cell.length_c   1.000
_cell.angle_alpha   90.00
_cell.angle_beta   90.00
_cell.angle_gamma   90.00
#
_symmetry.space_group_name_H-M   'P 1'
#
loop_
_entity.id
_entity.type
_entity.pdbx_description
1 polymer ?
#
loop_
_entity_poly.entity_id
_entity_poly.type
_entity_poly.pdbx_seq_one_letter_code
_entity_poly.pdbx_strand_id
1 'polypeptide(L)'
;MLEGITTAGGAAWMEYNRQSLRGLPRWTQLLPFLLIAAAVVLDIPTPPQLSTFPLLAAAPVAAAPLLSLAGTVAAGCTADLAGLYLVYRHGGRLDFAAVSELVSIVVLTIFAAGVNQLMSRDQRMLRSARDMAEAVQRAVLPPPPARIGPLAIAARYTAAEEEAAIGGDLYAVQRTRHGVRLLIGDVRGKGPGAVEAVTVLLGAFREAADRTPDLPDMLRVLERAVRRLNELREDAETFATAVVAEIGTDFRTLRMANRGHPAPLLVDGERTRVLEPRIPALPLGLGDLAAPATPIDRFDLAQGTALLLFTDGVTEARDRDGVFYDPLPRMSRPVPPGPDGLLDALLADLTRHTGRRLTDDVALLAVVHEAVPSRLLGATPLSGVHPGRPAVRLRQAVLRLHH
;
A
#
# COMPACT_ATOMS: atom_id res chain seq x y z
N MET A 1 20.17 16.64 37.16
CA MET A 1 18.89 17.01 36.52
C MET A 1 19.13 18.15 35.53
N LEU A 2 20.00 17.97 34.53
CA LEU A 2 20.25 18.92 33.43
C LEU A 2 21.14 18.29 32.31
N GLU A 3 20.95 17.00 32.01
CA GLU A 3 21.67 16.31 30.89
C GLU A 3 20.73 15.47 29.99
N GLY A 4 19.40 15.53 30.18
CA GLY A 4 18.45 14.63 29.52
C GLY A 4 17.60 15.22 28.38
N ILE A 5 17.85 16.46 27.92
CA ILE A 5 16.89 17.19 27.06
C ILE A 5 17.38 17.40 25.61
N THR A 6 18.66 17.20 25.29
CA THR A 6 19.19 17.64 23.97
C THR A 6 19.15 16.59 22.86
N THR A 7 18.97 15.29 23.14
CA THR A 7 18.98 14.24 22.10
C THR A 7 17.58 13.75 21.71
N ALA A 8 16.60 13.74 22.61
CA ALA A 8 15.23 13.31 22.31
C ALA A 8 14.42 14.35 21.52
N GLY A 9 14.68 15.65 21.73
CA GLY A 9 13.98 16.74 21.04
C GLY A 9 14.34 16.85 19.56
N GLY A 10 15.60 16.57 19.18
CA GLY A 10 16.06 16.66 17.79
C GLY A 10 15.47 15.57 16.89
N ALA A 11 15.39 14.33 17.40
CA ALA A 11 14.79 13.21 16.66
C ALA A 11 13.27 13.39 16.49
N ALA A 12 12.56 13.85 17.53
CA ALA A 12 11.13 14.12 17.47
C ALA A 12 10.77 15.31 16.55
N TRP A 13 11.59 16.38 16.54
CA TRP A 13 11.45 17.47 15.58
C TRP A 13 11.77 17.05 14.13
N MET A 14 12.74 16.15 13.93
CA MET A 14 13.08 15.61 12.60
C MET A 14 12.04 14.60 12.08
N GLU A 15 11.36 13.84 12.95
CA GLU A 15 10.23 12.96 12.60
C GLU A 15 8.99 13.80 12.19
N TYR A 16 8.64 14.83 12.97
CA TYR A 16 7.49 15.72 12.70
C TYR A 16 7.66 16.53 11.40
N ASN A 17 8.88 17.01 11.10
CA ASN A 17 9.12 17.81 9.90
C ASN A 17 9.26 16.96 8.60
N ARG A 18 9.43 15.63 8.71
CA ARG A 18 9.59 14.69 7.58
C ARG A 18 8.31 14.49 6.76
N GLN A 19 7.13 14.61 7.37
CA GLN A 19 5.82 14.43 6.71
C GLN A 19 5.32 15.70 5.98
N SER A 20 5.76 16.89 6.43
CA SER A 20 5.29 18.18 5.90
C SER A 20 5.94 18.56 4.55
N LEU A 21 7.21 18.19 4.34
CA LEU A 21 7.97 18.63 3.16
C LEU A 21 7.60 17.89 1.86
N ARG A 22 6.95 16.72 1.92
CA ARG A 22 6.53 15.93 0.75
C ARG A 22 5.27 16.45 0.06
N GLY A 23 4.49 17.29 0.74
CA GLY A 23 3.32 17.98 0.16
C GLY A 23 3.66 19.34 -0.45
N LEU A 24 4.94 19.75 -0.42
CA LEU A 24 5.31 21.08 -0.88
C LEU A 24 5.14 21.19 -2.40
N PRO A 25 4.45 22.24 -2.87
CA PRO A 25 4.23 22.47 -4.29
C PRO A 25 5.55 22.65 -5.04
N ARG A 26 5.63 22.20 -6.31
CA ARG A 26 6.86 22.15 -7.13
C ARG A 26 7.65 23.46 -7.16
N TRP A 27 7.02 24.61 -6.96
CA TRP A 27 7.69 25.91 -6.92
C TRP A 27 8.65 26.05 -5.73
N THR A 28 8.52 25.26 -4.66
CA THR A 28 9.46 25.30 -3.53
C THR A 28 10.87 24.88 -3.93
N GLN A 29 11.03 24.02 -4.95
CA GLN A 29 12.35 23.67 -5.51
C GLN A 29 13.09 24.88 -6.11
N LEU A 30 12.37 25.97 -6.42
CA LEU A 30 12.96 27.22 -6.90
C LEU A 30 13.46 28.12 -5.75
N LEU A 31 13.08 27.84 -4.50
CA LEU A 31 13.40 28.68 -3.34
C LEU A 31 14.91 28.99 -3.19
N PRO A 32 15.85 28.02 -3.33
CA PRO A 32 17.28 28.31 -3.23
C PRO A 32 17.74 29.31 -4.30
N PHE A 33 17.21 29.18 -5.51
CA PHE A 33 17.55 30.07 -6.62
C PHE A 33 16.90 31.45 -6.48
N LEU A 34 15.69 31.51 -5.92
CA LEU A 34 15.03 32.76 -5.59
C LEU A 34 15.78 33.54 -4.50
N LEU A 35 16.35 32.85 -3.50
CA LEU A 35 17.19 33.48 -2.48
C LEU A 35 18.45 34.10 -3.09
N ILE A 36 19.11 33.38 -4.00
CA ILE A 36 20.30 33.89 -4.71
C ILE A 36 19.93 35.09 -5.58
N ALA A 37 18.85 34.99 -6.37
CA ALA A 37 18.39 36.09 -7.21
C ALA A 37 17.99 37.32 -6.38
N ALA A 38 17.29 37.11 -5.25
CA ALA A 38 16.93 38.18 -4.33
C ALA A 38 18.16 38.85 -3.73
N ALA A 39 19.19 38.09 -3.35
CA ALA A 39 20.44 38.65 -2.86
C ALA A 39 21.07 39.60 -3.88
N VAL A 40 21.21 39.15 -5.14
CA VAL A 40 21.80 39.95 -6.22
C VAL A 40 20.95 41.19 -6.53
N VAL A 41 19.62 41.05 -6.63
CA VAL A 41 18.72 42.16 -6.98
C VAL A 41 18.68 43.22 -5.87
N LEU A 42 18.67 42.79 -4.60
CA LEU A 42 18.70 43.71 -3.46
C LEU A 42 20.06 44.40 -3.32
N ASP A 43 21.16 43.74 -3.71
CA ASP A 43 22.51 44.30 -3.64
C ASP A 43 22.73 45.44 -4.65
N ILE A 44 22.09 45.37 -5.83
CA ILE A 44 22.23 46.39 -6.90
C ILE A 44 22.00 47.83 -6.41
N PRO A 45 20.86 48.17 -5.76
CA PRO A 45 20.60 49.52 -5.27
C PRO A 45 21.19 49.82 -3.88
N THR A 46 21.75 48.83 -3.18
CA THR A 46 22.08 48.93 -1.76
C THR A 46 23.46 49.56 -1.54
N PRO A 47 23.61 50.47 -0.57
CA PRO A 47 24.92 51.02 -0.20
C PRO A 47 25.88 49.92 0.30
N PRO A 48 27.20 50.05 0.08
CA PRO A 48 28.19 49.02 0.41
C PRO A 48 28.30 48.67 1.91
N GLN A 49 27.59 49.37 2.79
CA GLN A 49 27.56 49.11 4.23
C GLN A 49 26.53 48.03 4.65
N LEU A 50 25.63 47.59 3.77
CA LEU A 50 24.61 46.58 4.05
C LEU A 50 24.90 45.31 3.25
N SER A 51 25.24 44.22 3.94
CA SER A 51 25.60 42.94 3.32
C SER A 51 24.37 42.10 2.98
N THR A 52 24.27 41.68 1.71
CA THR A 52 23.26 40.72 1.22
C THR A 52 23.72 39.26 1.31
N PHE A 53 24.97 39.01 1.75
CA PHE A 53 25.56 37.68 1.87
C PHE A 53 24.78 36.68 2.74
N PRO A 54 24.06 37.08 3.82
CA PRO A 54 23.22 36.15 4.57
C PRO A 54 22.15 35.45 3.70
N LEU A 55 21.63 36.10 2.66
CA LEU A 55 20.69 35.49 1.72
C LEU A 55 21.36 34.45 0.81
N LEU A 56 22.59 34.72 0.36
CA LEU A 56 23.41 33.76 -0.38
C LEU A 56 23.76 32.54 0.48
N ALA A 57 24.13 32.76 1.74
CA ALA A 57 24.40 31.71 2.70
C ALA A 57 23.15 30.85 3.00
N ALA A 58 21.95 31.45 3.04
CA ALA A 58 20.70 30.71 3.26
C ALA A 58 20.34 29.76 2.10
N ALA A 59 20.83 30.02 0.87
CA ALA A 59 20.49 29.22 -0.31
C ALA A 59 20.88 27.73 -0.23
N PRO A 60 22.14 27.34 0.08
CA PRO A 60 22.50 25.93 0.23
C PRO A 60 21.73 25.24 1.36
N VAL A 61 21.42 25.94 2.46
CA VAL A 61 20.61 25.39 3.56
C VAL A 61 19.19 25.09 3.11
N ALA A 62 18.56 26.01 2.38
CA ALA A 62 17.24 25.80 1.79
C ALA A 62 17.26 24.68 0.72
N ALA A 63 18.38 24.50 0.01
CA ALA A 63 18.53 23.45 -0.98
C ALA A 63 18.61 22.05 -0.36
N ALA A 64 19.20 21.90 0.83
CA ALA A 64 19.43 20.60 1.48
C ALA A 64 18.17 19.72 1.62
N PRO A 65 16.99 20.22 2.07
CA PRO A 65 15.78 19.40 2.13
C PRO A 65 15.02 19.28 0.80
N LEU A 66 15.32 20.12 -0.20
CA LEU A 66 14.49 20.29 -1.40
C LEU A 66 15.10 19.68 -2.66
N LEU A 67 16.44 19.60 -2.73
CA LEU A 67 17.19 19.18 -3.90
C LEU A 67 17.99 17.89 -3.62
N SER A 68 18.52 17.29 -4.69
CA SER A 68 19.50 16.21 -4.57
C SER A 68 20.81 16.74 -3.98
N LEU A 69 21.72 15.85 -3.57
CA LEU A 69 23.07 16.23 -3.13
C LEU A 69 23.78 17.09 -4.18
N ALA A 70 23.73 16.68 -5.44
CA ALA A 70 24.29 17.46 -6.55
C ALA A 70 23.62 18.83 -6.69
N GLY A 71 22.29 18.92 -6.53
CA GLY A 71 21.56 20.19 -6.54
C GLY A 71 21.90 21.11 -5.37
N THR A 72 22.11 20.55 -4.18
CA THR A 72 22.52 21.30 -2.97
C THR A 72 23.92 21.89 -3.14
N VAL A 73 24.86 21.10 -3.65
CA VAL A 73 26.21 21.57 -3.98
C VAL A 73 26.17 22.62 -5.09
N ALA A 74 25.40 22.39 -6.16
CA ALA A 74 25.24 23.36 -7.25
C ALA A 74 24.65 24.70 -6.76
N ALA A 75 23.65 24.66 -5.86
CA ALA A 75 23.10 25.87 -5.25
C ALA A 75 24.15 26.63 -4.43
N GLY A 76 24.96 25.91 -3.63
CA GLY A 76 26.08 26.50 -2.88
C GLY A 76 27.14 27.14 -3.79
N CYS A 77 27.58 26.43 -4.84
CA CYS A 77 28.52 26.98 -5.82
C CYS A 77 27.94 28.21 -6.55
N THR A 78 26.65 28.20 -6.87
CA THR A 78 25.99 29.34 -7.51
C THR A 78 25.91 30.53 -6.57
N ALA A 79 25.62 30.31 -5.29
CA ALA A 79 25.60 31.35 -4.26
C ALA A 79 27.00 31.97 -4.06
N ASP A 80 28.05 31.15 -4.07
CA ASP A 80 29.44 31.60 -3.91
C ASP A 80 29.93 32.38 -5.15
N LEU A 81 29.58 31.93 -6.36
CA LEU A 81 29.83 32.66 -7.61
C LEU A 81 29.09 34.01 -7.64
N ALA A 82 27.84 34.04 -7.17
CA ALA A 82 27.09 35.28 -7.03
C ALA A 82 27.77 36.22 -6.01
N GLY A 83 28.21 35.71 -4.86
CA GLY A 83 28.97 36.47 -3.88
C GLY A 83 30.25 37.07 -4.47
N LEU A 84 31.02 36.27 -5.22
CA LEU A 84 32.23 36.73 -5.90
C LEU A 84 31.94 37.86 -6.90
N TYR A 85 30.83 37.75 -7.65
CA TYR A 85 30.38 38.80 -8.55
C TYR A 85 30.04 40.11 -7.80
N LEU A 86 29.39 40.04 -6.64
CA LEU A 86 29.07 41.22 -5.84
C LEU A 86 30.34 41.88 -5.27
N VAL A 87 31.35 41.10 -4.84
CA VAL A 87 32.66 41.63 -4.42
C VAL A 87 33.35 42.35 -5.56
N TYR A 88 33.36 41.76 -6.76
CA TYR A 88 33.92 42.39 -7.96
C TYR A 88 33.24 43.74 -8.26
N ARG A 89 31.90 43.76 -8.20
CA ARG A 89 31.08 44.95 -8.49
C ARG A 89 31.30 46.10 -7.50
N HIS A 90 31.65 45.81 -6.26
CA HIS A 90 31.97 46.81 -5.23
C HIS A 90 33.44 47.29 -5.25
N GLY A 91 34.18 47.00 -6.33
CA GLY A 91 35.57 47.46 -6.49
C GLY A 91 36.62 46.38 -6.29
N GLY A 92 36.22 45.11 -6.20
CA GLY A 92 37.08 43.94 -6.42
C GLY A 92 38.18 43.71 -5.38
N ARG A 93 38.12 44.37 -4.21
CA ARG A 93 39.07 44.11 -3.12
C ARG A 93 38.59 42.92 -2.30
N LEU A 94 39.31 41.82 -2.39
CA LEU A 94 39.17 40.68 -1.47
C LEU A 94 39.78 41.05 -0.11
N ASP A 95 39.05 41.82 0.67
CA ASP A 95 39.39 42.09 2.06
C ASP A 95 39.01 40.90 2.96
N PHE A 96 39.39 40.98 4.24
CA PHE A 96 39.10 39.93 5.21
C PHE A 96 37.59 39.66 5.35
N ALA A 97 36.75 40.69 5.22
CA ALA A 97 35.30 40.56 5.31
C ALA A 97 34.75 39.74 4.14
N ALA A 98 35.06 40.11 2.90
CA ALA A 98 34.64 39.39 1.69
C ALA A 98 35.12 37.93 1.69
N VAL A 99 36.37 37.68 2.11
CA VAL A 99 36.90 36.32 2.24
C VAL A 99 36.13 35.53 3.31
N SER A 100 35.83 36.13 4.46
CA SER A 100 35.10 35.46 5.54
C SER A 100 33.66 35.11 5.15
N GLU A 101 33.00 35.94 4.33
CA GLU A 101 31.64 35.71 3.86
C GLU A 101 31.59 34.57 2.81
N LEU A 102 32.50 34.57 1.83
CA LEU A 102 32.60 33.47 0.84
C LEU A 102 32.96 32.15 1.53
N VAL A 103 33.92 32.15 2.45
CA VAL A 103 34.28 30.96 3.24
C VAL A 103 33.08 30.45 4.05
N SER A 104 32.25 31.35 4.58
CA SER A 104 31.03 30.98 5.30
C SER A 104 30.00 30.29 4.40
N ILE A 105 29.83 30.73 3.15
CA ILE A 105 28.96 30.03 2.16
C ILE A 105 29.50 28.63 1.88
N VAL A 106 30.82 28.46 1.72
CA VAL A 106 31.45 27.16 1.51
C VAL A 106 31.21 26.23 2.71
N VAL A 107 31.47 26.71 3.93
CA VAL A 107 31.26 25.94 5.17
C VAL A 107 29.79 25.52 5.29
N LEU A 108 28.87 26.45 5.03
CA LEU A 108 27.43 26.18 5.12
C LEU A 108 26.94 25.24 4.02
N THR A 109 27.56 25.27 2.83
CA THR A 109 27.31 24.30 1.75
C THR A 109 27.77 22.89 2.15
N ILE A 110 28.95 22.76 2.77
CA ILE A 110 29.43 21.46 3.29
C ILE A 110 28.48 20.93 4.37
N PHE A 111 28.05 21.78 5.30
CA PHE A 111 27.08 21.41 6.34
C PHE A 111 25.74 20.98 5.73
N ALA A 112 25.19 21.77 4.80
CA ALA A 112 23.97 21.48 4.07
C ALA A 112 24.05 20.16 3.29
N ALA A 113 25.19 19.88 2.63
CA ALA A 113 25.45 18.62 1.96
C ALA A 113 25.47 17.43 2.93
N GLY A 114 26.07 17.59 4.11
CA GLY A 114 26.05 16.60 5.19
C GLY A 114 24.63 16.28 5.67
N VAL A 115 23.82 17.31 5.92
CA VAL A 115 22.39 17.16 6.30
C VAL A 115 21.61 16.47 5.18
N ASN A 116 21.77 16.89 3.92
CA ASN A 116 21.13 16.26 2.76
C ASN A 116 21.49 14.76 2.66
N GLN A 117 22.75 14.41 2.91
CA GLN A 117 23.22 13.03 2.82
C GLN A 117 22.66 12.16 3.95
N LEU A 118 22.58 12.69 5.18
CA LEU A 118 21.91 12.04 6.32
C LEU A 118 20.44 11.78 6.00
N MET A 119 19.69 12.83 5.60
CA MET A 119 18.28 12.69 5.21
C MET A 119 18.07 11.69 4.07
N SER A 120 18.96 11.68 3.08
CA SER A 120 18.89 10.76 1.94
C SER A 120 19.20 9.31 2.33
N ARG A 121 20.04 9.08 3.35
CA ARG A 121 20.33 7.72 3.86
C ARG A 121 19.09 7.11 4.50
N ASP A 122 18.40 7.87 5.35
CA ASP A 122 17.19 7.40 6.03
C ASP A 122 16.10 7.06 5.02
N GLN A 123 15.92 7.88 3.98
CA GLN A 123 14.95 7.58 2.92
C GLN A 123 15.32 6.31 2.13
N ARG A 124 16.61 6.06 1.86
CA ARG A 124 17.04 4.83 1.18
C ARG A 124 16.82 3.60 2.05
N MET A 125 17.09 3.70 3.35
CA MET A 125 16.85 2.59 4.28
C MET A 125 15.37 2.26 4.37
N LEU A 126 14.50 3.28 4.48
CA LEU A 126 13.05 3.10 4.49
C LEU A 126 12.54 2.50 3.18
N ARG A 127 13.04 2.95 2.02
CA ARG A 127 12.68 2.35 0.72
C ARG A 127 13.12 0.90 0.61
N SER A 128 14.35 0.57 0.99
CA SER A 128 14.85 -0.81 0.99
C SER A 128 14.02 -1.72 1.90
N ALA A 129 13.68 -1.26 3.10
CA ALA A 129 12.82 -2.00 4.02
C ALA A 129 11.40 -2.22 3.44
N ARG A 130 10.84 -1.21 2.76
CA ARG A 130 9.54 -1.32 2.06
C ARG A 130 9.60 -2.29 0.90
N ASP A 131 10.61 -2.21 0.04
CA ASP A 131 10.77 -3.11 -1.10
C ASP A 131 10.90 -4.57 -0.62
N MET A 132 11.61 -4.80 0.49
CA MET A 132 11.69 -6.12 1.14
C MET A 132 10.34 -6.56 1.73
N ALA A 133 9.64 -5.68 2.44
CA ALA A 133 8.30 -5.96 2.99
C ALA A 133 7.30 -6.33 1.88
N GLU A 134 7.31 -5.57 0.77
CA GLU A 134 6.47 -5.84 -0.40
C GLU A 134 6.82 -7.18 -1.06
N ALA A 135 8.11 -7.51 -1.17
CA ALA A 135 8.55 -8.80 -1.69
C ALA A 135 8.09 -9.98 -0.83
N VAL A 136 8.19 -9.86 0.51
CA VAL A 136 7.67 -10.87 1.45
C VAL A 136 6.14 -10.98 1.32
N GLN A 137 5.44 -9.85 1.27
CA GLN A 137 3.98 -9.83 1.18
C GLN A 137 3.48 -10.49 -0.12
N ARG A 138 4.12 -10.21 -1.26
CA ARG A 138 3.81 -10.87 -2.54
C ARG A 138 4.09 -12.37 -2.52
N ALA A 139 5.07 -12.82 -1.74
CA ALA A 139 5.34 -14.26 -1.57
C ALA A 139 4.25 -14.95 -0.75
N VAL A 140 3.65 -14.26 0.23
CA VAL A 140 2.56 -14.78 1.07
C VAL A 140 1.20 -14.71 0.36
N LEU A 141 0.97 -13.65 -0.43
CA LEU A 141 -0.26 -13.37 -1.19
C LEU A 141 -0.03 -13.51 -2.71
N PRO A 142 0.12 -14.74 -3.22
CA PRO A 142 0.26 -14.94 -4.66
C PRO A 142 -0.99 -14.43 -5.41
N PRO A 143 -0.84 -13.92 -6.63
CA PRO A 143 -1.97 -13.47 -7.43
C PRO A 143 -2.94 -14.64 -7.67
N PRO A 144 -4.26 -14.43 -7.58
CA PRO A 144 -5.23 -15.47 -7.88
C PRO A 144 -5.17 -15.86 -9.36
N PRO A 145 -5.66 -17.05 -9.74
CA PRO A 145 -5.79 -17.40 -11.14
C PRO A 145 -6.72 -16.40 -11.83
N ALA A 146 -6.31 -15.86 -12.99
CA ALA A 146 -7.09 -14.86 -13.73
C ALA A 146 -8.50 -15.33 -14.13
N ARG A 147 -8.71 -16.66 -14.18
CA ARG A 147 -9.99 -17.27 -14.54
C ARG A 147 -10.22 -18.60 -13.85
N ILE A 148 -11.45 -18.84 -13.40
CA ILE A 148 -11.95 -20.13 -12.92
C ILE A 148 -13.31 -20.40 -13.57
N GLY A 149 -13.34 -21.24 -14.62
CA GLY A 149 -14.58 -21.49 -15.37
C GLY A 149 -15.12 -20.18 -15.98
N PRO A 150 -16.39 -19.81 -15.72
CA PRO A 150 -16.98 -18.55 -16.20
C PRO A 150 -16.60 -17.32 -15.35
N LEU A 151 -15.80 -17.49 -14.30
CA LEU A 151 -15.41 -16.40 -13.41
C LEU A 151 -14.08 -15.80 -13.86
N ALA A 152 -14.04 -14.51 -14.17
CA ALA A 152 -12.81 -13.74 -14.31
C ALA A 152 -12.46 -13.09 -12.96
N ILE A 153 -11.21 -13.19 -12.54
CA ILE A 153 -10.78 -12.83 -11.19
C ILE A 153 -9.56 -11.92 -11.28
N ALA A 154 -9.55 -10.84 -10.50
CA ALA A 154 -8.36 -10.02 -10.28
C ALA A 154 -8.25 -9.65 -8.80
N ALA A 155 -7.03 -9.40 -8.35
CA ALA A 155 -6.75 -8.83 -7.04
C ALA A 155 -5.80 -7.64 -7.20
N ARG A 156 -5.86 -6.73 -6.23
CA ARG A 156 -4.91 -5.62 -6.06
C ARG A 156 -4.55 -5.51 -4.59
N TYR A 157 -3.30 -5.20 -4.32
CA TYR A 157 -2.82 -4.89 -2.99
C TYR A 157 -1.98 -3.61 -3.08
N THR A 158 -2.30 -2.61 -2.26
CA THR A 158 -1.57 -1.36 -2.16
C THR A 158 -1.18 -1.15 -0.70
N ALA A 159 0.13 -1.12 -0.43
CA ALA A 159 0.64 -0.85 0.91
C ALA A 159 0.51 0.65 1.26
N ALA A 160 0.30 0.95 2.54
CA ALA A 160 0.26 2.32 3.06
C ALA A 160 1.58 3.07 2.81
N GLU A 161 1.51 4.38 2.52
CA GLU A 161 2.71 5.17 2.19
C GLU A 161 3.65 5.41 3.39
N GLU A 162 3.17 5.22 4.61
CA GLU A 162 3.82 5.68 5.83
C GLU A 162 4.74 4.63 6.48
N GLU A 163 4.53 3.34 6.24
CA GLU A 163 5.21 2.28 7.01
C GLU A 163 6.11 1.39 6.13
N ALA A 164 7.17 0.86 6.73
CA ALA A 164 7.98 -0.23 6.15
C ALA A 164 7.55 -1.59 6.73
N ALA A 165 6.35 -1.65 7.29
CA ALA A 165 5.77 -2.84 7.89
C ALA A 165 4.99 -3.63 6.85
N ILE A 166 4.89 -4.94 7.07
CA ILE A 166 4.03 -5.82 6.29
C ILE A 166 2.62 -5.78 6.88
N GLY A 167 1.61 -5.67 6.02
CA GLY A 167 0.19 -5.58 6.39
C GLY A 167 -0.42 -6.81 7.05
N GLY A 168 -1.54 -6.58 7.72
CA GLY A 168 -2.48 -7.62 8.18
C GLY A 168 -3.47 -8.08 7.11
N ASP A 169 -3.64 -7.29 6.05
CA ASP A 169 -4.50 -7.56 4.91
C ASP A 169 -4.16 -8.87 4.19
N LEU A 170 -5.19 -9.67 3.90
CA LEU A 170 -5.05 -10.96 3.21
C LEU A 170 -6.18 -11.23 2.23
N TYR A 171 -5.88 -12.01 1.19
CA TYR A 171 -6.90 -12.59 0.31
C TYR A 171 -6.47 -13.97 -0.21
N ALA A 172 -7.46 -14.79 -0.57
CA ALA A 172 -7.23 -16.06 -1.24
C ALA A 172 -8.41 -16.46 -2.13
N VAL A 173 -8.11 -17.17 -3.22
CA VAL A 173 -9.09 -17.77 -4.12
C VAL A 173 -8.67 -19.19 -4.45
N GLN A 174 -9.57 -20.15 -4.29
CA GLN A 174 -9.29 -21.56 -4.57
C GLN A 174 -10.48 -22.25 -5.23
N ARG A 175 -10.24 -22.92 -6.36
CA ARG A 175 -11.21 -23.85 -6.96
C ARG A 175 -11.12 -25.18 -6.24
N THR A 176 -12.26 -25.70 -5.81
CA THR A 176 -12.37 -27.00 -5.12
C THR A 176 -13.51 -27.81 -5.72
N ARG A 177 -13.69 -29.05 -5.26
CA ARG A 177 -14.84 -29.90 -5.63
C ARG A 177 -16.19 -29.36 -5.12
N HIS A 178 -16.16 -28.42 -4.17
CA HIS A 178 -17.34 -27.83 -3.54
C HIS A 178 -17.75 -26.50 -4.19
N GLY A 179 -16.91 -25.94 -5.06
CA GLY A 179 -17.13 -24.62 -5.68
C GLY A 179 -15.84 -23.81 -5.74
N VAL A 180 -15.96 -22.49 -5.84
CA VAL A 180 -14.85 -21.56 -5.73
C VAL A 180 -14.93 -20.89 -4.36
N ARG A 181 -13.91 -21.11 -3.51
CA ARG A 181 -13.80 -20.52 -2.19
C ARG A 181 -13.00 -19.23 -2.27
N LEU A 182 -13.46 -18.22 -1.55
CA LEU A 182 -12.86 -16.89 -1.46
C LEU A 182 -12.63 -16.55 0.01
N LEU A 183 -11.53 -15.87 0.29
CA LEU A 183 -11.24 -15.23 1.57
C LEU A 183 -10.70 -13.84 1.28
N ILE A 184 -11.19 -12.86 2.00
CA ILE A 184 -10.54 -11.57 2.19
C ILE A 184 -10.65 -11.22 3.67
N GLY A 185 -9.67 -10.52 4.22
CA GLY A 185 -9.70 -10.13 5.61
C GLY A 185 -8.55 -9.24 5.99
N ASP A 186 -8.61 -8.71 7.21
CA ASP A 186 -7.52 -8.00 7.85
C ASP A 186 -7.26 -8.61 9.23
N VAL A 187 -5.98 -8.86 9.51
CA VAL A 187 -5.52 -9.30 10.82
C VAL A 187 -5.16 -8.08 11.65
N ARG A 188 -5.66 -8.03 12.87
CA ARG A 188 -5.29 -7.00 13.84
C ARG A 188 -3.77 -6.92 14.03
N GLY A 189 -3.21 -5.77 13.70
CA GLY A 189 -1.80 -5.43 13.93
C GLY A 189 -0.99 -5.39 12.64
N LYS A 190 0.28 -5.01 12.75
CA LYS A 190 1.19 -4.85 11.61
C LYS A 190 2.55 -5.47 11.91
N GLY A 191 3.33 -5.72 10.85
CA GLY A 191 4.68 -6.26 10.96
C GLY A 191 4.72 -7.79 11.15
N PRO A 192 5.82 -8.35 11.69
CA PRO A 192 6.07 -9.80 11.65
C PRO A 192 4.97 -10.68 12.27
N GLY A 193 4.35 -10.22 13.36
CA GLY A 193 3.25 -10.94 14.00
C GLY A 193 1.98 -11.00 13.15
N ALA A 194 1.73 -9.97 12.32
CA ALA A 194 0.63 -9.98 11.36
C ALA A 194 0.91 -10.98 10.22
N VAL A 195 2.15 -11.03 9.72
CA VAL A 195 2.56 -11.97 8.66
C VAL A 195 2.37 -13.43 9.08
N GLU A 196 2.75 -13.76 10.32
CA GLU A 196 2.54 -15.09 10.87
C GLU A 196 1.05 -15.45 10.89
N ALA A 197 0.21 -14.56 11.41
CA ALA A 197 -1.23 -14.75 11.46
C ALA A 197 -1.87 -14.90 10.08
N VAL A 198 -1.49 -14.04 9.12
CA VAL A 198 -1.89 -14.15 7.70
C VAL A 198 -1.47 -15.51 7.15
N THR A 199 -0.24 -15.95 7.38
CA THR A 199 0.28 -17.23 6.89
C THR A 199 -0.50 -18.41 7.47
N VAL A 200 -0.79 -18.39 8.78
CA VAL A 200 -1.59 -19.41 9.47
C VAL A 200 -3.01 -19.44 8.91
N LEU A 201 -3.65 -18.29 8.73
CA LEU A 201 -5.00 -18.19 8.16
C LEU A 201 -5.07 -18.67 6.71
N LEU A 202 -4.11 -18.28 5.87
CA LEU A 202 -4.06 -18.73 4.48
C LEU A 202 -3.79 -20.24 4.38
N GLY A 203 -2.92 -20.78 5.24
CA GLY A 203 -2.68 -22.22 5.33
C GLY A 203 -3.95 -22.99 5.73
N ALA A 204 -4.62 -22.53 6.79
CA ALA A 204 -5.86 -23.11 7.26
C ALA A 204 -6.99 -23.00 6.22
N PHE A 205 -7.09 -21.86 5.52
CA PHE A 205 -8.03 -21.66 4.43
C PHE A 205 -7.79 -22.66 3.30
N ARG A 206 -6.54 -22.79 2.84
CA ARG A 206 -6.20 -23.69 1.73
C ARG A 206 -6.49 -25.15 2.05
N GLU A 207 -6.20 -25.58 3.27
CA GLU A 207 -6.51 -26.92 3.74
C GLU A 207 -8.03 -27.15 3.88
N ALA A 208 -8.73 -26.22 4.54
CA ALA A 208 -10.15 -26.33 4.81
C ALA A 208 -10.99 -26.27 3.53
N ALA A 209 -10.59 -25.43 2.55
CA ALA A 209 -11.28 -25.28 1.28
C ALA A 209 -11.45 -26.62 0.54
N ASP A 210 -10.43 -27.49 0.57
CA ASP A 210 -10.46 -28.79 -0.09
C ASP A 210 -11.16 -29.88 0.75
N ARG A 211 -11.01 -29.83 2.08
CA ARG A 211 -11.48 -30.90 2.97
C ARG A 211 -12.92 -30.74 3.41
N THR A 212 -13.36 -29.49 3.63
CA THR A 212 -14.67 -29.21 4.24
C THR A 212 -15.75 -29.04 3.17
N PRO A 213 -16.89 -29.74 3.30
CA PRO A 213 -17.95 -29.68 2.30
C PRO A 213 -18.72 -28.36 2.33
N ASP A 214 -18.85 -27.73 3.50
CA ASP A 214 -19.65 -26.52 3.69
C ASP A 214 -18.85 -25.38 4.35
N LEU A 215 -19.39 -24.15 4.26
CA LEU A 215 -18.78 -22.97 4.88
C LEU A 215 -18.73 -23.01 6.41
N PRO A 216 -19.75 -23.49 7.14
CA PRO A 216 -19.68 -23.61 8.60
C PRO A 216 -18.49 -24.45 9.10
N ASP A 217 -18.23 -25.61 8.48
CA ASP A 217 -17.08 -26.46 8.82
C ASP A 217 -15.76 -25.72 8.56
N MET A 218 -15.67 -25.03 7.43
CA MET A 218 -14.51 -24.22 7.05
C MET A 218 -14.23 -23.10 8.08
N LEU A 219 -15.26 -22.36 8.48
CA LEU A 219 -15.15 -21.31 9.50
C LEU A 219 -14.67 -21.87 10.83
N ARG A 220 -15.14 -23.05 11.24
CA ARG A 220 -14.64 -23.70 12.47
C ARG A 220 -13.16 -24.07 12.38
N VAL A 221 -12.63 -24.36 11.20
CA VAL A 221 -11.18 -24.62 11.01
C VAL A 221 -10.39 -23.31 11.11
N LEU A 222 -10.87 -22.23 10.48
CA LEU A 222 -10.24 -20.91 10.56
C LEU A 222 -10.23 -20.36 11.99
N GLU A 223 -11.36 -20.45 12.70
CA GLU A 223 -11.49 -20.06 14.10
C GLU A 223 -10.49 -20.81 14.99
N ARG A 224 -10.36 -22.14 14.78
CA ARG A 224 -9.37 -22.97 15.48
C ARG A 224 -7.93 -22.57 15.17
N ALA A 225 -7.65 -22.15 13.93
CA ALA A 225 -6.31 -21.73 13.54
C ALA A 225 -5.88 -20.44 14.26
N VAL A 226 -6.75 -19.43 14.31
CA VAL A 226 -6.48 -18.18 15.04
C VAL A 226 -6.37 -18.44 16.54
N ARG A 227 -7.26 -19.27 17.10
CA ARG A 227 -7.19 -19.61 18.53
C ARG A 227 -5.87 -20.29 18.90
N ARG A 228 -5.43 -21.27 18.11
CA ARG A 228 -4.12 -21.94 18.34
C ARG A 228 -2.96 -20.95 18.28
N LEU A 229 -3.02 -19.96 17.37
CA LEU A 229 -2.02 -18.92 17.32
C LEU A 229 -2.00 -18.09 18.61
N ASN A 230 -3.16 -17.74 19.16
CA ASN A 230 -3.25 -17.02 20.44
C ASN A 230 -2.77 -17.87 21.61
N GLU A 231 -3.08 -19.17 21.66
CA GLU A 231 -2.60 -20.10 22.70
C GLU A 231 -1.05 -20.19 22.75
N LEU A 232 -0.38 -19.99 21.62
CA LEU A 232 1.08 -19.99 21.51
C LEU A 232 1.73 -18.66 21.91
N ARG A 233 0.94 -17.59 22.10
CA ARG A 233 1.43 -16.23 22.38
C ARG A 233 0.95 -15.78 23.76
N GLU A 234 1.88 -15.58 24.69
CA GLU A 234 1.53 -15.19 26.07
C GLU A 234 0.94 -13.77 26.18
N ASP A 235 1.16 -12.89 25.19
CA ASP A 235 0.83 -11.45 25.27
C ASP A 235 -0.07 -10.90 24.13
N ALA A 236 -0.66 -11.74 23.25
CA ALA A 236 -1.36 -11.26 22.05
C ALA A 236 -2.74 -11.88 21.82
N GLU A 237 -3.80 -11.07 21.99
CA GLU A 237 -5.13 -11.35 21.44
C GLU A 237 -5.17 -11.00 19.95
N THR A 238 -4.71 -11.94 19.11
CA THR A 238 -4.81 -11.82 17.65
C THR A 238 -6.22 -12.17 17.22
N PHE A 239 -6.83 -11.32 16.40
CA PHE A 239 -8.09 -11.62 15.73
C PHE A 239 -8.00 -11.14 14.29
N ALA A 240 -8.90 -11.66 13.44
CA ALA A 240 -8.98 -11.26 12.05
C ALA A 240 -10.43 -10.98 11.66
N THR A 241 -10.65 -9.80 11.10
CA THR A 241 -11.89 -9.53 10.37
C THR A 241 -11.81 -10.26 9.04
N ALA A 242 -12.87 -10.92 8.59
CA ALA A 242 -12.83 -11.62 7.31
C ALA A 242 -14.20 -11.78 6.66
N VAL A 243 -14.23 -11.80 5.34
CA VAL A 243 -15.31 -12.42 4.55
C VAL A 243 -14.81 -13.75 4.00
N VAL A 244 -15.55 -14.82 4.31
CA VAL A 244 -15.35 -16.14 3.70
C VAL A 244 -16.55 -16.42 2.81
N ALA A 245 -16.30 -16.66 1.53
CA ALA A 245 -17.34 -16.89 0.55
C ALA A 245 -17.13 -18.17 -0.27
N GLU A 246 -18.22 -18.74 -0.75
CA GLU A 246 -18.26 -19.87 -1.66
C GLU A 246 -19.18 -19.51 -2.83
N ILE A 247 -18.63 -19.53 -4.04
CA ILE A 247 -19.42 -19.58 -5.26
C ILE A 247 -19.65 -21.06 -5.58
N GLY A 248 -20.91 -21.47 -5.62
CA GLY A 248 -21.31 -22.85 -5.87
C GLY A 248 -20.78 -23.40 -7.19
N THR A 249 -20.82 -24.73 -7.35
CA THR A 249 -20.43 -25.40 -8.60
C THR A 249 -21.30 -25.01 -9.81
N ASP A 250 -22.47 -24.42 -9.54
CA ASP A 250 -23.37 -23.81 -10.53
C ASP A 250 -22.91 -22.42 -11.02
N PHE A 251 -21.88 -21.85 -10.38
CA PHE A 251 -21.38 -20.48 -10.55
C PHE A 251 -22.39 -19.37 -10.27
N ARG A 252 -23.59 -19.69 -9.81
CA ARG A 252 -24.72 -18.77 -9.67
C ARG A 252 -25.13 -18.54 -8.23
N THR A 253 -24.82 -19.48 -7.34
CA THR A 253 -25.10 -19.35 -5.91
C THR A 253 -23.87 -18.80 -5.19
N LEU A 254 -23.98 -17.63 -4.58
CA LEU A 254 -22.99 -17.10 -3.63
C LEU A 254 -23.44 -17.41 -2.21
N ARG A 255 -22.61 -18.09 -1.43
CA ARG A 255 -22.75 -18.25 0.01
C ARG A 255 -21.64 -17.48 0.71
N MET A 256 -21.96 -16.80 1.81
CA MET A 256 -21.00 -15.91 2.47
C MET A 256 -21.19 -15.91 3.98
N ALA A 257 -20.07 -15.81 4.70
CA ALA A 257 -20.03 -15.46 6.10
C ALA A 257 -19.13 -14.24 6.28
N ASN A 258 -19.69 -13.20 6.89
CA ASN A 258 -18.94 -12.01 7.26
C ASN A 258 -18.61 -12.06 8.76
N ARG A 259 -17.32 -12.04 9.10
CA ARG A 259 -16.74 -12.07 10.45
C ARG A 259 -16.24 -10.67 10.83
N GLY A 260 -17.15 -9.71 10.88
CA GLY A 260 -16.85 -8.33 11.30
C GLY A 260 -16.02 -7.52 10.30
N HIS A 261 -16.06 -7.85 9.01
CA HIS A 261 -15.32 -7.19 7.94
C HIS A 261 -16.26 -6.28 7.10
N PRO A 262 -15.74 -5.31 6.32
CA PRO A 262 -16.58 -4.54 5.40
C PRO A 262 -17.41 -5.43 4.47
N ALA A 263 -18.67 -5.08 4.28
CA ALA A 263 -19.60 -5.85 3.47
C ALA A 263 -19.24 -5.76 1.98
N PRO A 264 -19.14 -6.89 1.25
CA PRO A 264 -18.84 -6.86 -0.18
C PRO A 264 -19.91 -6.14 -0.99
N LEU A 265 -19.51 -5.65 -2.16
CA LEU A 265 -20.41 -5.05 -3.14
C LEU A 265 -20.72 -6.05 -4.24
N LEU A 266 -21.99 -6.14 -4.64
CA LEU A 266 -22.38 -6.76 -5.89
C LEU A 266 -22.71 -5.67 -6.91
N VAL A 267 -21.90 -5.61 -7.96
CA VAL A 267 -22.01 -4.66 -9.07
C VAL A 267 -22.74 -5.34 -10.23
N ASP A 268 -23.86 -4.78 -10.64
CA ASP A 268 -24.70 -5.19 -11.76
C ASP A 268 -24.89 -4.00 -12.71
N GLY A 269 -23.92 -3.82 -13.61
CA GLY A 269 -23.86 -2.64 -14.47
C GLY A 269 -23.73 -1.36 -13.65
N GLU A 270 -24.73 -0.48 -13.73
CA GLU A 270 -24.79 0.77 -12.96
C GLU A 270 -25.50 0.61 -11.60
N ARG A 271 -25.98 -0.58 -11.27
CA ARG A 271 -26.63 -0.88 -9.99
C ARG A 271 -25.65 -1.62 -9.10
N THR A 272 -25.25 -1.00 -8.00
CA THR A 272 -24.46 -1.68 -6.97
C THR A 272 -25.30 -1.88 -5.72
N ARG A 273 -25.23 -3.08 -5.13
CA ARG A 273 -25.80 -3.35 -3.80
C ARG A 273 -24.73 -3.78 -2.81
N VAL A 274 -24.88 -3.35 -1.57
CA VAL A 274 -24.10 -3.86 -0.45
C VAL A 274 -24.67 -5.21 -0.02
N LEU A 275 -23.80 -6.22 0.15
CA LEU A 275 -24.17 -7.54 0.63
C LEU A 275 -24.07 -7.59 2.16
N GLU A 276 -24.91 -6.81 2.84
CA GLU A 276 -24.92 -6.74 4.30
C GLU A 276 -25.21 -8.11 4.93
N PRO A 277 -24.47 -8.50 5.98
CA PRO A 277 -24.76 -9.74 6.69
C PRO A 277 -26.11 -9.63 7.41
N ARG A 278 -26.92 -10.69 7.36
CA ARG A 278 -28.25 -10.67 8.03
C ARG A 278 -28.13 -10.56 9.55
N ILE A 279 -27.07 -11.13 10.11
CA ILE A 279 -26.79 -11.13 11.54
C ILE A 279 -25.30 -10.80 11.68
N PRO A 280 -24.94 -9.73 12.42
CA PRO A 280 -23.54 -9.41 12.71
C PRO A 280 -22.84 -10.57 13.42
N ALA A 281 -21.60 -10.84 13.05
CA ALA A 281 -20.78 -11.88 13.67
C ALA A 281 -19.41 -11.31 14.08
N LEU A 282 -18.86 -11.84 15.18
CA LEU A 282 -17.56 -11.42 15.67
C LEU A 282 -16.42 -11.80 14.69
N PRO A 283 -15.28 -11.10 14.75
CA PRO A 283 -14.05 -11.51 14.09
C PRO A 283 -13.61 -12.95 14.42
N LEU A 284 -12.82 -13.55 13.53
CA LEU A 284 -12.15 -14.82 13.77
C LEU A 284 -11.16 -14.66 14.95
N GLY A 285 -11.16 -15.62 15.87
CA GLY A 285 -10.37 -15.58 17.11
C GLY A 285 -11.15 -15.08 18.31
N LEU A 286 -12.35 -14.52 18.11
CA LEU A 286 -13.24 -14.02 19.17
C LEU A 286 -14.54 -14.84 19.28
N GLY A 287 -14.62 -16.00 18.62
CA GLY A 287 -15.82 -16.83 18.54
C GLY A 287 -16.36 -17.31 19.90
N ASP A 288 -15.50 -17.48 20.90
CA ASP A 288 -15.89 -17.94 22.25
C ASP A 288 -16.73 -16.90 23.02
N LEU A 289 -16.76 -15.64 22.55
CA LEU A 289 -17.57 -14.55 23.11
C LEU A 289 -18.99 -14.49 22.51
N ALA A 290 -19.30 -15.29 21.48
CA ALA A 290 -20.57 -15.26 20.77
C ALA A 290 -21.28 -16.63 20.72
N ALA A 291 -22.53 -16.62 20.26
CA ALA A 291 -23.34 -17.83 20.10
C ALA A 291 -22.74 -18.78 19.03
N PRO A 292 -23.01 -20.10 19.11
CA PRO A 292 -22.22 -21.13 18.39
C PRO A 292 -22.37 -21.14 16.85
N ALA A 293 -23.41 -20.51 16.30
CA ALA A 293 -23.74 -20.63 14.89
C ALA A 293 -23.37 -19.34 14.14
N THR A 294 -22.41 -19.43 13.22
CA THR A 294 -22.16 -18.34 12.26
C THR A 294 -23.20 -18.40 11.15
N PRO A 295 -23.99 -17.33 10.94
CA PRO A 295 -24.98 -17.26 9.88
C PRO A 295 -24.28 -17.31 8.50
N ILE A 296 -24.81 -18.15 7.61
CA ILE A 296 -24.39 -18.18 6.20
C ILE A 296 -25.46 -17.50 5.37
N ASP A 297 -25.09 -16.41 4.72
CA ASP A 297 -25.94 -15.66 3.82
C ASP A 297 -25.84 -16.19 2.40
N ARG A 298 -26.97 -16.18 1.70
CA ARG A 298 -27.08 -16.69 0.33
C ARG A 298 -27.56 -15.56 -0.58
N PHE A 299 -26.86 -15.38 -1.69
CA PHE A 299 -27.15 -14.39 -2.71
C PHE A 299 -27.08 -15.02 -4.10
N ASP A 300 -27.80 -14.43 -5.05
CA ASP A 300 -27.68 -14.78 -6.45
C ASP A 300 -26.53 -14.00 -7.10
N LEU A 301 -25.64 -14.73 -7.77
CA LEU A 301 -24.54 -14.25 -8.59
C LEU A 301 -24.92 -14.44 -10.06
N ALA A 302 -25.66 -13.49 -10.62
CA ALA A 302 -26.11 -13.57 -12.00
C ALA A 302 -24.94 -13.38 -12.98
N GLN A 303 -25.09 -13.93 -14.19
CA GLN A 303 -24.17 -13.65 -15.29
C GLN A 303 -24.13 -12.14 -15.58
N GLY A 304 -22.94 -11.61 -15.85
CA GLY A 304 -22.71 -10.18 -16.06
C GLY A 304 -22.48 -9.37 -14.78
N THR A 305 -22.68 -9.97 -13.59
CA THR A 305 -22.43 -9.29 -12.31
C THR A 305 -21.00 -9.49 -11.82
N ALA A 306 -20.55 -8.58 -10.96
CA ALA A 306 -19.25 -8.65 -10.31
C ALA A 306 -19.41 -8.60 -8.78
N LEU A 307 -18.75 -9.53 -8.10
CA LEU A 307 -18.54 -9.48 -6.66
C LEU A 307 -17.24 -8.73 -6.39
N LEU A 308 -17.31 -7.64 -5.64
CA LEU A 308 -16.18 -6.82 -5.23
C LEU A 308 -16.03 -6.91 -3.71
N LEU A 309 -14.89 -7.43 -3.27
CA LEU A 309 -14.51 -7.50 -1.87
C LEU A 309 -13.30 -6.59 -1.62
N PHE A 310 -13.23 -5.97 -0.46
CA PHE A 310 -12.17 -5.07 -0.06
C PHE A 310 -11.97 -5.10 1.45
N THR A 311 -10.77 -4.73 1.89
CA THR A 311 -10.43 -4.52 3.30
C THR A 311 -10.87 -3.14 3.77
N ASP A 312 -10.84 -2.95 5.09
CA ASP A 312 -11.25 -1.72 5.76
C ASP A 312 -10.37 -0.52 5.40
N GLY A 313 -9.12 -0.71 4.96
CA GLY A 313 -8.31 0.37 4.39
C GLY A 313 -8.97 1.11 3.21
N VAL A 314 -9.99 0.54 2.56
CA VAL A 314 -10.84 1.30 1.61
C VAL A 314 -11.85 2.18 2.34
N THR A 315 -12.62 1.63 3.28
CA THR A 315 -13.71 2.35 3.96
C THR A 315 -13.21 3.31 5.02
N GLU A 316 -12.04 3.04 5.60
CA GLU A 316 -11.39 3.86 6.61
C GLU A 316 -10.50 4.94 6.02
N ALA A 317 -10.23 4.89 4.71
CA ALA A 317 -9.50 5.94 4.01
C ALA A 317 -10.21 7.28 4.12
N ARG A 318 -9.44 8.34 4.39
CA ARG A 318 -9.98 9.68 4.64
C ARG A 318 -9.45 10.69 3.63
N ASP A 319 -10.30 11.66 3.30
CA ASP A 319 -9.84 12.88 2.65
C ASP A 319 -9.15 13.82 3.66
N ARG A 320 -8.69 14.98 3.16
CA ARG A 320 -8.04 16.02 3.98
C ARG A 320 -8.94 16.59 5.08
N ASP A 321 -10.25 16.47 4.93
CA ASP A 321 -11.26 16.99 5.85
C ASP A 321 -11.70 15.91 6.86
N GLY A 322 -11.10 14.70 6.77
CA GLY A 322 -11.34 13.57 7.67
C GLY A 322 -12.54 12.71 7.28
N VAL A 323 -13.12 12.91 6.10
CA VAL A 323 -14.31 12.19 5.64
C VAL A 323 -13.91 10.82 5.09
N PHE A 324 -14.56 9.77 5.60
CA PHE A 324 -14.39 8.39 5.14
C PHE A 324 -14.82 8.21 3.68
N TYR A 325 -14.11 7.33 2.97
CA TYR A 325 -14.43 6.99 1.59
C TYR A 325 -15.57 5.97 1.52
N ASP A 326 -16.60 6.29 0.74
CA ASP A 326 -17.68 5.37 0.39
C ASP A 326 -17.47 4.82 -1.03
N PRO A 327 -17.25 3.51 -1.21
CA PRO A 327 -17.08 2.92 -2.55
C PRO A 327 -18.38 2.86 -3.36
N LEU A 328 -19.55 2.91 -2.72
CA LEU A 328 -20.85 2.67 -3.37
C LEU A 328 -21.19 3.68 -4.49
N PRO A 329 -21.02 5.02 -4.31
CA PRO A 329 -21.28 5.99 -5.36
C PRO A 329 -20.41 5.79 -6.59
N ARG A 330 -19.14 5.39 -6.40
CA ARG A 330 -18.22 5.15 -7.51
C ARG A 330 -18.55 3.88 -8.26
N MET A 331 -18.90 2.81 -7.54
CA MET A 331 -19.26 1.52 -8.14
C MET A 331 -20.66 1.53 -8.78
N SER A 332 -21.51 2.50 -8.46
CA SER A 332 -22.82 2.72 -9.10
C SER A 332 -22.76 3.58 -10.37
N ARG A 333 -21.56 3.75 -10.95
CA ARG A 333 -21.32 4.47 -12.22
C ARG A 333 -20.67 3.53 -13.22
N PRO A 334 -20.69 3.84 -14.53
CA PRO A 334 -19.93 3.10 -15.51
C PRO A 334 -18.47 2.88 -15.08
N VAL A 335 -18.05 1.62 -15.15
CA VAL A 335 -16.67 1.17 -14.91
C VAL A 335 -16.18 0.42 -16.13
N PRO A 336 -14.87 0.44 -16.42
CA PRO A 336 -14.31 -0.39 -17.48
C PRO A 336 -14.64 -1.88 -17.24
N PRO A 337 -14.91 -2.66 -18.30
CA PRO A 337 -15.34 -4.05 -18.16
C PRO A 337 -14.23 -4.94 -17.60
N GLY A 338 -14.63 -6.03 -16.96
CA GLY A 338 -13.72 -7.03 -16.40
C GLY A 338 -13.23 -6.67 -14.99
N PRO A 339 -12.60 -7.64 -14.31
CA PRO A 339 -12.21 -7.48 -12.91
C PRO A 339 -11.11 -6.43 -12.74
N ASP A 340 -10.12 -6.35 -13.63
CA ASP A 340 -9.07 -5.32 -13.56
C ASP A 340 -9.62 -3.91 -13.73
N GLY A 341 -10.52 -3.71 -14.70
CA GLY A 341 -11.16 -2.42 -14.94
C GLY A 341 -11.96 -1.91 -13.75
N LEU A 342 -12.66 -2.82 -13.06
CA LEU A 342 -13.39 -2.53 -11.82
C LEU A 342 -12.43 -2.10 -10.69
N LEU A 343 -11.36 -2.87 -10.47
CA LEU A 343 -10.38 -2.58 -9.42
C LEU A 343 -9.61 -1.28 -9.67
N ASP A 344 -9.15 -1.07 -10.90
CA ASP A 344 -8.41 0.14 -11.27
C ASP A 344 -9.32 1.39 -11.16
N ALA A 345 -10.61 1.26 -11.48
CA ALA A 345 -11.60 2.33 -11.30
C ALA A 345 -11.84 2.70 -9.84
N LEU A 346 -11.86 1.72 -8.93
CA LEU A 346 -11.99 1.94 -7.50
C LEU A 346 -10.71 2.58 -6.93
N LEU A 347 -9.54 2.03 -7.27
CA LEU A 347 -8.26 2.56 -6.79
C LEU A 347 -8.02 3.99 -7.26
N ALA A 348 -8.37 4.33 -8.50
CA ALA A 348 -8.20 5.68 -9.03
C ALA A 348 -9.11 6.70 -8.31
N ASP A 349 -10.30 6.28 -7.87
CA ASP A 349 -11.22 7.14 -7.13
C ASP A 349 -10.78 7.29 -5.66
N LEU A 350 -10.41 6.18 -5.02
CA LEU A 350 -9.81 6.17 -3.68
C LEU A 350 -8.57 7.07 -3.60
N THR A 351 -7.65 6.94 -4.57
CA THR A 351 -6.44 7.76 -4.66
C THR A 351 -6.76 9.25 -4.81
N ARG A 352 -7.86 9.58 -5.49
CA ARG A 352 -8.31 10.96 -5.66
C ARG A 352 -8.89 11.51 -4.37
N HIS A 353 -9.71 10.70 -3.67
CA HIS A 353 -10.30 11.04 -2.38
C HIS A 353 -9.24 11.33 -1.32
N THR A 354 -8.22 10.47 -1.23
CA THR A 354 -7.16 10.59 -0.21
C THR A 354 -6.04 11.57 -0.57
N GLY A 355 -6.08 12.20 -1.75
CA GLY A 355 -4.97 13.03 -2.22
C GLY A 355 -3.66 12.25 -2.37
N ARG A 356 -3.75 10.95 -2.73
CA ARG A 356 -2.65 9.98 -2.88
C ARG A 356 -1.98 9.51 -1.58
N ARG A 357 -2.61 9.71 -0.42
CA ARG A 357 -2.05 9.27 0.87
C ARG A 357 -2.92 8.20 1.51
N LEU A 358 -2.48 6.95 1.43
CA LEU A 358 -3.11 5.86 2.16
C LEU A 358 -2.49 5.74 3.54
N THR A 359 -3.36 5.75 4.56
CA THR A 359 -3.01 5.57 5.98
C THR A 359 -2.98 4.09 6.37
N ASP A 360 -3.67 3.25 5.62
CA ASP A 360 -3.67 1.80 5.83
C ASP A 360 -3.53 1.04 4.50
N ASP A 361 -3.26 -0.25 4.63
CA ASP A 361 -3.16 -1.16 3.50
C ASP A 361 -4.52 -1.37 2.84
N VAL A 362 -4.48 -1.61 1.53
CA VAL A 362 -5.69 -1.81 0.73
C VAL A 362 -5.55 -3.08 -0.06
N ALA A 363 -6.31 -4.11 0.30
CA ALA A 363 -6.53 -5.30 -0.49
C ALA A 363 -7.90 -5.26 -1.17
N LEU A 364 -7.92 -5.56 -2.47
CA LEU A 364 -9.12 -5.65 -3.29
C LEU A 364 -9.17 -7.00 -4.01
N LEU A 365 -10.35 -7.58 -4.09
CA LEU A 365 -10.61 -8.81 -4.84
C LEU A 365 -11.90 -8.63 -5.66
N ALA A 366 -11.79 -8.78 -6.97
CA ALA A 366 -12.93 -8.73 -7.89
C ALA A 366 -13.14 -10.10 -8.55
N VAL A 367 -14.40 -10.56 -8.55
CA VAL A 367 -14.84 -11.77 -9.25
C VAL A 367 -16.00 -11.42 -10.16
N VAL A 368 -15.75 -11.39 -11.47
CA VAL A 368 -16.75 -11.12 -12.51
C VAL A 368 -17.30 -12.42 -13.05
N HIS A 369 -18.61 -12.64 -12.94
CA HIS A 369 -19.26 -13.74 -13.63
C HIS A 369 -19.46 -13.35 -15.10
N GLU A 370 -18.58 -13.80 -15.98
CA GLU A 370 -18.70 -13.49 -17.40
C GLU A 370 -19.89 -14.23 -18.01
N ALA A 371 -20.57 -13.56 -18.96
CA ALA A 371 -21.49 -14.22 -19.86
C ALA A 371 -20.65 -15.06 -20.84
N VAL A 372 -20.79 -16.39 -20.80
CA VAL A 372 -20.16 -17.24 -21.82
C VAL A 372 -20.82 -16.92 -23.16
N PRO A 373 -20.08 -16.49 -24.20
CA PRO A 373 -20.66 -16.25 -25.51
C PRO A 373 -21.30 -17.53 -26.03
N SER A 374 -22.58 -17.46 -26.42
CA SER A 374 -23.40 -18.59 -26.88
C SER A 374 -22.79 -19.35 -28.07
N ARG A 375 -21.77 -18.80 -28.74
CA ARG A 375 -21.06 -19.39 -29.87
C ARG A 375 -20.13 -20.56 -29.49
N LEU A 376 -19.76 -20.73 -28.22
CA LEU A 376 -18.91 -21.86 -27.77
C LEU A 376 -19.71 -23.10 -27.31
N LEU A 377 -21.03 -22.99 -27.16
CA LEU A 377 -21.90 -24.12 -26.78
C LEU A 377 -22.34 -24.97 -27.99
N GLY A 378 -21.90 -24.62 -29.20
CA GLY A 378 -22.20 -25.34 -30.45
C GLY A 378 -21.15 -26.37 -30.88
N ALA A 379 -20.06 -26.54 -30.15
CA ALA A 379 -19.08 -27.60 -30.44
C ALA A 379 -19.54 -28.90 -29.76
N THR A 380 -20.11 -29.79 -30.55
CA THR A 380 -20.43 -31.18 -30.22
C THR A 380 -19.28 -31.84 -29.45
N PRO A 381 -19.53 -32.58 -28.36
CA PRO A 381 -18.46 -33.29 -27.68
C PRO A 381 -17.90 -34.36 -28.62
N LEU A 382 -16.60 -34.30 -28.90
CA LEU A 382 -15.87 -35.41 -29.53
C LEU A 382 -15.91 -36.59 -28.56
N SER A 383 -16.87 -37.48 -28.77
CA SER A 383 -16.85 -38.83 -28.21
C SER A 383 -15.61 -39.57 -28.69
N GLY A 384 -14.85 -40.09 -27.73
CA GLY A 384 -14.00 -41.26 -27.95
C GLY A 384 -12.50 -41.03 -27.83
N VAL A 385 -11.98 -41.01 -26.59
CA VAL A 385 -10.66 -41.61 -26.30
C VAL A 385 -10.77 -42.36 -24.97
N HIS A 386 -10.62 -43.68 -25.04
CA HIS A 386 -10.56 -44.59 -23.90
C HIS A 386 -9.20 -44.50 -23.15
N PRO A 387 -9.13 -44.93 -21.87
CA PRO A 387 -8.01 -44.66 -20.99
C PRO A 387 -6.89 -45.72 -21.12
N GLY A 388 -5.64 -45.28 -21.26
CA GLY A 388 -4.48 -46.15 -21.30
C GLY A 388 -3.28 -45.58 -20.54
N ARG A 389 -3.22 -45.86 -19.23
CA ARG A 389 -2.08 -45.96 -18.28
C ARG A 389 -0.98 -44.87 -18.18
N PRO A 390 -0.36 -44.72 -16.98
CA PRO A 390 0.40 -43.53 -16.59
C PRO A 390 1.91 -43.67 -16.88
N ALA A 391 2.56 -42.57 -17.28
CA ALA A 391 4.02 -42.47 -17.32
C ALA A 391 4.50 -41.53 -16.20
N VAL A 392 5.08 -42.16 -15.19
CA VAL A 392 5.97 -41.58 -14.17
C VAL A 392 7.12 -40.83 -14.85
N ARG A 393 7.44 -39.61 -14.39
CA ARG A 393 8.82 -39.11 -14.27
C ARG A 393 8.89 -37.83 -13.43
N LEU A 394 9.33 -38.03 -12.19
CA LEU A 394 9.83 -37.04 -11.24
C LEU A 394 11.36 -36.98 -11.35
N ARG A 395 11.93 -35.81 -11.03
CA ARG A 395 13.35 -35.51 -10.73
C ARG A 395 14.35 -35.47 -11.91
N GLN A 396 14.84 -34.26 -12.19
CA GLN A 396 16.26 -33.86 -11.98
C GLN A 396 16.52 -32.51 -12.67
N ALA A 397 16.53 -31.42 -11.90
CA ALA A 397 17.08 -30.13 -12.34
C ALA A 397 17.52 -29.29 -11.11
N VAL A 398 18.35 -29.88 -10.25
CA VAL A 398 19.18 -29.15 -9.28
C VAL A 398 20.51 -29.89 -9.22
N LEU A 399 21.60 -29.18 -9.54
CA LEU A 399 23.03 -29.56 -9.62
C LEU A 399 23.58 -29.53 -11.04
N ARG A 400 23.93 -28.32 -11.49
CA ARG A 400 25.07 -28.02 -12.36
C ARG A 400 25.20 -26.49 -12.47
N LEU A 401 26.03 -25.91 -11.62
CA LEU A 401 26.84 -24.71 -11.88
C LEU A 401 27.74 -24.46 -10.65
N HIS A 402 28.58 -25.46 -10.35
CA HIS A 402 29.94 -25.22 -9.88
C HIS A 402 30.84 -25.94 -10.87
N HIS A 403 31.22 -25.21 -11.92
CA HIS A 403 32.52 -25.31 -12.57
C HIS A 403 32.80 -24.01 -13.30
#